data_AF-A0A0P9MZE8-F1
#
_entry.id   AF-A0A0P9MZE8-F1
#
_cell.length_a   1.000
_cell.length_b   1.000
_cell.length_c   1.000
_cell.angle_alpha   90.00
_cell.angle_beta   90.00
_cell.angle_gamma   90.00
#
_symmetry.space_group_name_H-M   'P 1'
#
loop_
_entity.id
_entity.type
_entity.pdbx_description
1 polymer ?
#
loop_
_entity_poly.entity_id
_entity_poly.type
_entity_poly.pdbx_seq_one_letter_code
_entity_poly.pdbx_strand_id
1 'polypeptide(L)'
;MQNPVDYVTYRNEPLVKQVENGMTRQQVLTIGGEPSSTIERKVNPGTCNNYVLAKDGHKQVYHVSFNSDGRVTNKGFMTCEQREKNEKAM
;
A
#
# COMPACT_ATOMS: atom_id res chain seq x y z
N MET A 1 -1.09 6.74 -12.79
CA MET A 1 -2.13 5.74 -13.11
C MET A 1 -1.63 4.36 -12.69
N GLN A 2 -2.48 3.49 -12.14
CA GLN A 2 -2.14 2.10 -11.84
C GLN A 2 -2.18 1.29 -13.15
N ASN A 3 -1.15 0.48 -13.40
CA ASN A 3 -1.08 -0.36 -14.59
C ASN A 3 -2.05 -1.55 -14.42
N PRO A 4 -3.04 -1.75 -15.31
CA PRO A 4 -4.00 -2.85 -15.21
C PRO A 4 -3.36 -4.24 -15.23
N VAL A 5 -2.16 -4.38 -15.82
CA VAL A 5 -1.39 -5.64 -15.83
C VAL A 5 -0.97 -6.05 -14.41
N ASP A 6 -0.55 -5.08 -13.59
CA ASP A 6 -0.08 -5.36 -12.22
C ASP A 6 -1.21 -5.95 -11.37
N TYR A 7 -2.44 -5.44 -11.53
CA TYR A 7 -3.58 -6.00 -10.80
C TYR A 7 -3.82 -7.46 -11.15
N VAL A 8 -3.81 -7.84 -12.43
CA VAL A 8 -4.06 -9.23 -12.85
C VAL A 8 -3.01 -10.19 -12.29
N THR A 9 -1.74 -9.79 -12.34
CA THR A 9 -0.61 -10.59 -11.85
C THR A 9 -0.65 -10.78 -10.34
N TYR A 10 -0.92 -9.72 -9.58
CA TYR A 10 -0.80 -9.69 -8.12
C TYR A 10 -2.13 -9.78 -7.37
N ARG A 11 -3.28 -9.96 -8.05
CA ARG A 11 -4.63 -10.02 -7.42
C ARG A 11 -4.78 -11.02 -6.29
N ASN A 12 -3.95 -12.06 -6.28
CA ASN A 12 -3.98 -13.12 -5.27
C ASN A 12 -2.99 -12.90 -4.12
N GLU A 13 -2.12 -11.88 -4.20
CA GLU A 13 -1.24 -11.52 -3.10
C GLU A 13 -2.06 -11.06 -1.88
N PRO A 14 -1.72 -11.46 -0.64
CA PRO A 14 -2.53 -11.18 0.54
C PRO A 14 -2.87 -9.69 0.71
N LEU A 15 -1.88 -8.80 0.51
CA LEU A 15 -2.08 -7.35 0.58
C LEU A 15 -3.08 -6.82 -0.47
N VAL A 16 -3.08 -7.39 -1.67
CA VAL A 16 -3.98 -6.97 -2.74
C VAL A 16 -5.39 -7.53 -2.52
N LYS A 17 -5.49 -8.79 -2.09
CA LYS A 17 -6.74 -9.51 -1.95
C LYS A 17 -7.50 -9.20 -0.66
N GLN A 18 -6.80 -9.07 0.46
CA GLN A 18 -7.42 -9.13 1.80
C GLN A 18 -7.41 -7.80 2.54
N VAL A 19 -6.49 -6.88 2.25
CA VAL A 19 -6.49 -5.56 2.93
C VAL A 19 -7.66 -4.73 2.44
N GLU A 20 -8.48 -4.23 3.35
CA GLU A 20 -9.62 -3.37 3.04
C GLU A 20 -9.50 -2.02 3.74
N ASN A 21 -10.25 -1.02 3.25
CA ASN A 21 -10.36 0.27 3.91
C ASN A 21 -10.94 0.09 5.32
N GLY A 22 -10.40 0.83 6.29
CA GLY A 22 -10.79 0.74 7.70
C GLY A 22 -10.06 -0.34 8.51
N MET A 23 -9.27 -1.22 7.90
CA MET A 23 -8.42 -2.15 8.65
C MET A 23 -7.37 -1.40 9.48
N THR A 24 -7.03 -1.95 10.65
CA THR A 24 -5.95 -1.43 11.49
C THR A 24 -4.57 -1.76 10.92
N ARG A 25 -3.55 -0.99 11.33
CA ARG A 25 -2.13 -1.34 11.10
C ARG A 25 -1.81 -2.78 11.49
N GLN A 26 -2.31 -3.25 12.65
CA GLN A 26 -2.04 -4.62 13.12
C GLN A 26 -2.64 -5.70 12.20
N GLN A 27 -3.86 -5.48 11.68
CA GLN A 27 -4.47 -6.39 10.71
C GLN A 27 -3.66 -6.42 9.41
N VAL A 28 -3.19 -5.27 8.92
CA VAL A 28 -2.35 -5.21 7.71
C VAL A 28 -1.03 -5.93 7.93
N LEU A 29 -0.37 -5.76 9.09
CA LEU A 29 0.84 -6.51 9.43
C LEU A 29 0.60 -8.02 9.50
N THR A 30 -0.57 -8.43 9.99
CA THR A 30 -0.95 -9.85 10.04
C THR A 30 -1.13 -10.44 8.64
N ILE A 31 -1.66 -9.65 7.70
CA ILE A 31 -1.92 -10.08 6.32
C ILE A 31 -0.65 -10.04 5.46
N GLY A 32 0.12 -8.96 5.55
CA GLY A 32 1.22 -8.65 4.62
C GLY A 32 2.61 -8.81 5.19
N GLY A 33 2.74 -9.08 6.50
CA GLY A 33 4.02 -9.10 7.19
C GLY A 33 4.63 -7.71 7.37
N GLU A 34 5.94 -7.69 7.63
CA GLU A 34 6.70 -6.47 7.83
C GLU A 34 6.82 -5.66 6.52
N PRO A 35 6.53 -4.35 6.54
CA PRO A 35 6.72 -3.50 5.37
C PRO A 35 8.21 -3.29 5.06
N SER A 36 8.55 -3.06 3.79
CA SER A 36 9.91 -2.72 3.40
C SER A 36 10.36 -1.36 3.94
N SER A 37 9.42 -0.44 4.11
CA SER A 37 9.60 0.82 4.83
C SER A 37 8.27 1.39 5.27
N THR A 38 8.29 2.25 6.29
CA THR A 38 7.12 3.02 6.72
C THR A 38 7.52 4.49 6.74
N ILE A 39 6.65 5.36 6.22
CA ILE A 39 6.83 6.81 6.26
C ILE A 39 5.67 7.50 6.96
N GLU A 40 5.97 8.61 7.64
CA GLU A 40 4.96 9.57 8.04
C GLU A 40 4.50 10.35 6.80
N ARG A 41 3.19 10.48 6.61
CA ARG A 41 2.61 11.20 5.49
C ARG A 41 2.64 12.71 5.78
N LYS A 42 3.01 13.48 4.77
CA LYS A 42 3.16 14.94 4.77
C LYS A 42 1.96 15.65 4.18
N VAL A 43 1.28 15.03 3.20
CA VAL A 43 0.13 15.66 2.52
C VAL A 43 -1.17 15.47 3.30
N ASN A 44 -1.37 14.28 3.85
CA ASN A 44 -2.54 13.93 4.66
C ASN A 44 -2.07 13.28 5.97
N PRO A 45 -2.71 13.52 7.13
CA PRO A 45 -2.31 12.90 8.38
C PRO A 45 -2.32 11.35 8.33
N GLY A 46 -1.35 10.73 9.00
CA GLY A 46 -1.21 9.29 9.13
C GLY A 46 0.10 8.75 8.57
N THR A 47 0.19 7.43 8.44
CA THR A 47 1.40 6.74 7.97
C THR A 47 1.16 6.04 6.64
N CYS A 48 2.22 5.67 5.94
CA CYS A 48 2.14 4.81 4.75
C CYS A 48 3.22 3.73 4.79
N ASN A 49 2.83 2.51 4.48
CA ASN A 49 3.71 1.34 4.42
C ASN A 49 4.02 1.02 2.96
N ASN A 50 5.30 0.86 2.63
CA ASN A 50 5.77 0.30 1.38
C ASN A 50 5.95 -1.22 1.51
N TYR A 51 5.63 -1.94 0.44
CA TYR A 51 5.86 -3.37 0.28
C TYR A 51 6.45 -3.65 -1.11
N VAL A 52 7.11 -4.80 -1.22
CA VAL A 52 7.55 -5.36 -2.50
C VAL A 52 6.86 -6.70 -2.66
N LEU A 53 5.86 -6.75 -3.53
CA LEU A 53 5.19 -7.99 -3.92
C LEU A 53 6.10 -8.77 -4.86
N ALA A 54 6.16 -10.09 -4.69
CA ALA A 54 6.97 -10.96 -5.53
C ALA A 54 6.09 -12.09 -6.09
N LYS A 55 6.02 -12.20 -7.41
CA LYS A 55 5.25 -13.24 -8.10
C LYS A 55 6.03 -13.75 -9.31
N ASP A 56 6.30 -15.04 -9.36
CA ASP A 56 6.94 -15.70 -10.51
C ASP A 56 8.23 -14.99 -10.99
N GLY A 57 9.05 -14.50 -10.05
CA GLY A 57 10.30 -13.78 -10.34
C GLY A 57 10.14 -12.28 -10.63
N HIS A 58 8.90 -11.80 -10.79
CA HIS A 58 8.59 -10.38 -10.93
C HIS A 58 8.43 -9.72 -9.56
N LYS A 59 8.93 -8.48 -9.44
CA LYS A 59 8.76 -7.65 -8.26
C LYS A 59 7.90 -6.44 -8.60
N GLN A 60 7.00 -6.08 -7.71
CA GLN A 60 6.15 -4.90 -7.86
C GLN A 60 6.00 -4.17 -6.53
N VAL A 61 6.21 -2.87 -6.54
CA VAL A 61 6.00 -2.04 -5.35
C VAL A 61 4.51 -1.85 -5.09
N TYR A 62 4.15 -1.86 -3.81
CA TYR A 62 2.79 -1.69 -3.35
C TYR A 62 2.78 -0.84 -2.09
N HIS A 63 1.82 0.08 -1.98
CA HIS A 63 1.65 0.88 -0.77
C HIS A 63 0.33 0.54 -0.07
N VAL A 64 0.31 0.76 1.25
CA VAL A 64 -0.90 0.84 2.06
C VAL A 64 -0.83 2.10 2.92
N SER A 65 -1.75 3.04 2.68
CA SER A 65 -1.86 4.30 3.42
C SER A 65 -2.85 4.18 4.56
N PHE A 66 -2.49 4.78 5.70
CA PHE A 66 -3.31 4.87 6.90
C PHE A 66 -3.64 6.35 7.19
N ASN A 67 -4.78 6.60 7.86
CA ASN A 67 -5.10 7.91 8.43
C ASN A 67 -4.45 8.10 9.82
N SER A 68 -4.74 9.23 10.47
CA SER A 68 -4.30 9.54 11.83
C SER A 68 -4.68 8.47 12.87
N ASP A 69 -5.82 7.81 12.68
CA ASP A 69 -6.33 6.77 13.59
C ASP A 69 -5.69 5.40 13.34
N GLY A 70 -4.74 5.32 12.39
CA GLY A 70 -4.09 4.06 12.02
C GLY A 70 -4.97 3.11 11.22
N ARG A 71 -5.95 3.66 10.48
CA ARG A 71 -6.92 2.91 9.66
C ARG A 71 -6.60 3.06 8.17
N VAL A 72 -6.67 1.97 7.41
CA VAL A 72 -6.39 1.96 5.97
C VAL A 72 -7.34 2.91 5.24
N THR A 73 -6.77 3.80 4.43
CA THR A 73 -7.51 4.72 3.54
C THR A 73 -7.22 4.46 2.07
N ASN A 74 -6.06 3.88 1.76
CA ASN A 74 -5.72 3.57 0.38
C ASN A 74 -4.69 2.47 0.25
N LYS A 75 -4.64 1.88 -0.94
CA LYS A 75 -3.64 0.89 -1.34
C LYS A 75 -3.46 0.90 -2.86
N GLY A 76 -2.31 0.46 -3.36
CA GLY A 76 -2.09 0.33 -4.80
C GLY A 76 -0.65 0.19 -5.25
N PHE A 77 -0.47 -0.07 -6.54
CA PHE A 77 0.82 -0.36 -7.18
C PHE A 77 1.65 0.91 -7.43
N MET A 78 2.23 1.45 -6.37
CA MET A 78 3.23 2.54 -6.36
C MET A 78 3.89 2.60 -4.98
N THR A 79 4.95 3.39 -4.82
CA THR A 79 5.52 3.67 -3.50
C THR A 79 4.68 4.72 -2.75
N CYS A 80 4.87 4.79 -1.43
CA CYS A 80 4.30 5.83 -0.59
C CYS A 80 4.67 7.25 -1.05
N GLU A 81 5.90 7.49 -1.48
CA GLU A 81 6.37 8.79 -1.98
C GLU A 81 5.68 9.17 -3.29
N GLN A 82 5.48 8.20 -4.20
CA GLN A 82 4.74 8.44 -5.43
C GLN A 82 3.27 8.72 -5.13
N ARG A 83 2.71 8.03 -4.14
CA ARG A 83 1.36 8.32 -3.64
C ARG A 83 1.25 9.75 -3.13
N GLU A 84 2.17 10.21 -2.29
CA GLU A 84 2.18 11.59 -1.79
C GLU A 84 2.28 12.62 -2.92
N LYS A 85 3.15 12.38 -3.90
CA LYS A 85 3.27 13.26 -5.08
C LYS A 85 1.96 13.36 -5.85
N ASN A 86 1.26 12.24 -6.04
CA ASN A 86 -0.04 12.22 -6.71
C ASN A 86 -1.09 13.00 -5.89
N GLU A 87 -1.12 12.81 -4.57
CA GLU A 87 -2.07 13.51 -3.70
C GLU A 87 -1.87 15.02 -3.70
N LYS A 88 -0.63 15.48 -3.75
CA LYS A 88 -0.30 16.91 -3.82
C LYS A 88 -0.70 17.55 -5.16
N ALA A 89 -0.82 16.76 -6.22
CA ALA A 89 -1.12 17.22 -7.56
C ALA A 89 -2.61 17.20 -7.92
N MET A 90 -3.47 16.75 -6.99
CA MET A 90 -4.94 16.82 -7.09
C MET A 90 -5.44 18.10 -6.44
#